data_AF-A0A535VKZ0-F1
#
_entry.id   AF-A0A535VKZ0-F1
#
_cell.length_a   1.000
_cell.length_b   1.000
_cell.length_c   1.000
_cell.angle_alpha   90.00
_cell.angle_beta   90.00
_cell.angle_gamma   90.00
#
_symmetry.space_group_name_H-M   'P 1'
#
loop_
_entity.id
_entity.type
_entity.pdbx_description
1 polymer ?
#
loop_
_entity_poly.entity_id
_entity_poly.type
_entity_poly.pdbx_seq_one_letter_code
_entity_poly.pdbx_strand_id
1 'polypeptide(L)'
;MVKFGQTRPDQSNSGLLSITLLAYSFYKEQRGLTVGQIRSPAFLQYFSEVQGAVTQFGRSSGTYLENEVILKGPAAYDITTTYENLVLTQEKGAIDRQGQPLLPFYPGLNIVSDHPFAIFQGSWVNTEEQAAAKAFRDFLLAETQQRRALVSGFRPTNPNVHITDKVAGNPFVGQSPDIQIEGQIQPLAQAPGGDVIAELMKQWSDRYRDASTSPS
;
A
#
# COMPACT_ATOMS: atom_id res chain seq x y z
N MET A 1 -20.15 7.73 -12.44
CA MET A 1 -19.15 8.18 -11.45
C MET A 1 -18.22 6.99 -11.19
N VAL A 2 -16.91 7.21 -11.05
CA VAL A 2 -15.94 6.13 -10.76
C VAL A 2 -16.22 5.60 -9.35
N LYS A 3 -16.35 4.28 -9.21
CA LYS A 3 -16.56 3.59 -7.93
C LYS A 3 -15.23 3.30 -7.27
N PHE A 4 -14.73 4.29 -6.53
CA PHE A 4 -13.45 4.21 -5.85
C PHE A 4 -13.56 3.51 -4.49
N GLY A 5 -12.68 2.53 -4.26
CA GLY A 5 -12.53 1.84 -2.97
C GLY A 5 -11.19 2.11 -2.31
N GLN A 6 -11.18 2.20 -0.98
CA GLN A 6 -9.94 2.19 -0.18
C GLN A 6 -10.26 1.88 1.28
N THR A 7 -9.21 1.57 2.04
CA THR A 7 -9.31 1.41 3.50
C THR A 7 -9.32 2.74 4.23
N ARG A 8 -9.76 2.73 5.49
CA ARG A 8 -9.63 3.88 6.38
C ARG A 8 -8.15 4.17 6.66
N PRO A 9 -7.70 5.42 6.56
CA PRO A 9 -6.31 5.79 6.85
C PRO A 9 -5.99 5.73 8.36
N ASP A 10 -6.99 5.71 9.24
CA ASP A 10 -6.81 5.62 10.71
C ASP A 10 -6.66 4.19 11.22
N GLN A 11 -6.89 3.18 10.36
CA GLN A 11 -6.84 1.77 10.72
C GLN A 11 -5.95 0.95 9.80
N SER A 12 -5.72 1.42 8.57
CA SER A 12 -4.90 0.73 7.58
C SER A 12 -3.92 1.67 6.90
N ASN A 13 -2.65 1.23 6.84
CA ASN A 13 -1.58 1.98 6.21
C ASN A 13 -1.83 2.19 4.70
N SER A 14 -2.51 1.28 3.98
CA SER A 14 -2.86 1.52 2.56
C SER A 14 -3.77 2.73 2.39
N GLY A 15 -4.67 2.98 3.34
CA GLY A 15 -5.54 4.16 3.33
C GLY A 15 -4.72 5.44 3.57
N LEU A 16 -3.80 5.40 4.54
CA LEU A 16 -2.90 6.53 4.82
C LEU A 16 -2.02 6.87 3.61
N LEU A 17 -1.43 5.86 2.99
CA LEU A 17 -0.62 6.03 1.78
C LEU A 17 -1.45 6.56 0.60
N SER A 18 -2.71 6.14 0.49
CA SER A 18 -3.63 6.64 -0.55
C SER A 18 -3.90 8.14 -0.38
N ILE A 19 -4.28 8.59 0.82
CA ILE A 19 -4.53 10.02 1.05
C ILE A 19 -3.26 10.87 0.92
N THR A 20 -2.10 10.28 1.23
CA THR A 20 -0.79 10.92 1.03
C THR A 20 -0.49 11.12 -0.45
N LEU A 21 -0.69 10.09 -1.28
CA LEU A 21 -0.54 10.19 -2.73
C LEU A 21 -1.54 11.18 -3.35
N LEU A 22 -2.77 11.24 -2.85
CA LEU A 22 -3.75 12.23 -3.30
C LEU A 22 -3.27 13.67 -3.06
N ALA A 23 -2.68 13.94 -1.89
CA ALA A 23 -2.09 15.25 -1.59
C ALA A 23 -0.94 15.58 -2.54
N TYR A 24 0.02 14.66 -2.70
CA TYR A 24 1.13 14.85 -3.65
C TYR A 24 0.65 15.05 -5.09
N SER A 25 -0.33 14.27 -5.53
CA SER A 25 -0.93 14.39 -6.86
C SER A 25 -1.62 15.73 -7.08
N PHE A 26 -2.31 16.26 -6.06
CA PHE A 26 -2.99 17.56 -6.14
C PHE A 26 -1.98 18.71 -6.32
N TYR A 27 -0.88 18.67 -5.56
CA TYR A 27 0.17 19.70 -5.63
C TYR A 27 1.18 19.47 -6.74
N LYS A 28 1.16 18.31 -7.40
CA LYS A 28 2.15 17.88 -8.39
C LYS A 28 3.57 17.87 -7.82
N GLU A 29 3.68 17.43 -6.56
CA GLU A 29 4.93 17.37 -5.80
C GLU A 29 5.28 15.91 -5.50
N GLN A 30 6.55 15.64 -5.20
CA GLN A 30 7.04 14.30 -4.80
C GLN A 30 7.56 14.28 -3.36
N ARG A 31 7.75 15.45 -2.75
CA ARG A 31 8.30 15.64 -1.40
C ARG A 31 7.95 17.02 -0.89
N GLY A 32 8.09 17.22 0.42
CA GLY A 32 8.00 18.55 1.03
C GLY A 32 6.58 19.07 1.21
N LEU A 33 5.58 18.18 1.30
CA LEU A 33 4.24 18.59 1.73
C LEU A 33 4.32 19.32 3.08
N THR A 34 3.46 20.32 3.24
CA THR A 34 3.41 21.17 4.43
C THR A 34 2.01 21.13 5.06
N VAL A 35 1.92 21.37 6.36
CA VAL A 35 0.62 21.52 7.06
C VAL A 35 -0.23 22.63 6.42
N GLY A 36 0.39 23.70 5.93
CA GLY A 36 -0.31 24.80 5.24
C GLY A 36 -1.01 24.36 3.96
N GLN A 37 -0.36 23.50 3.16
CA GLN A 37 -0.98 22.87 1.99
C GLN A 37 -2.19 22.02 2.40
N ILE A 38 -2.03 21.12 3.37
CA ILE A 38 -3.11 20.23 3.82
C ILE A 38 -4.33 21.00 4.34
N ARG A 39 -4.14 22.20 4.89
CA ARG A 39 -5.23 23.08 5.36
C ARG A 39 -5.84 23.97 4.28
N SER A 40 -5.28 24.00 3.07
CA SER A 40 -5.75 24.92 2.05
C SER A 40 -7.18 24.57 1.60
N PRO A 41 -8.08 25.56 1.41
CA PRO A 41 -9.46 25.29 0.99
C PRO A 41 -9.55 24.51 -0.32
N ALA A 42 -8.65 24.77 -1.26
CA ALA A 42 -8.62 24.09 -2.56
C ALA A 42 -8.32 22.60 -2.43
N PHE A 43 -7.33 22.22 -1.60
CA PHE A 43 -7.06 20.82 -1.34
C PHE A 43 -8.19 20.16 -0.56
N LEU A 44 -8.75 20.82 0.46
CA LEU A 44 -9.85 20.24 1.25
C LEU A 44 -11.10 19.98 0.42
N GLN A 45 -11.40 20.84 -0.56
CA GLN A 45 -12.48 20.61 -1.52
C GLN A 45 -12.21 19.36 -2.37
N TYR A 46 -11.05 19.31 -3.04
CA TYR A 46 -10.64 18.15 -3.84
C TYR A 46 -10.61 16.85 -3.02
N PHE A 47 -10.04 16.92 -1.82
CA PHE A 47 -9.96 15.79 -0.90
C PHE A 47 -11.35 15.29 -0.53
N SER A 48 -12.30 16.20 -0.27
CA SER A 48 -13.68 15.82 0.05
C SER A 48 -14.41 15.17 -1.13
N GLU A 49 -14.15 15.61 -2.36
CA GLU A 49 -14.75 15.01 -3.56
C GLU A 49 -14.27 13.58 -3.78
N VAL A 50 -12.97 13.32 -3.61
CA VAL A 50 -12.41 11.97 -3.78
C VAL A 50 -12.80 11.06 -2.62
N GLN A 51 -12.63 11.52 -1.37
CA GLN A 51 -12.96 10.71 -0.19
C GLN A 51 -14.47 10.46 -0.06
N GLY A 52 -15.31 11.40 -0.50
CA GLY A 52 -16.76 11.24 -0.53
C GLY A 52 -17.27 10.23 -1.57
N ALA A 53 -16.45 9.85 -2.56
CA ALA A 53 -16.79 8.80 -3.51
C ALA A 53 -16.65 7.38 -2.93
N VAL A 54 -15.99 7.23 -1.78
CA VAL A 54 -15.82 5.95 -1.11
C VAL A 54 -17.11 5.56 -0.38
N THR A 55 -17.82 4.58 -0.91
CA THR A 55 -19.12 4.14 -0.38
C THR A 55 -18.98 3.38 0.94
N GLN A 56 -17.91 2.60 1.08
CA GLN A 56 -17.62 1.79 2.25
C GLN A 56 -16.11 1.61 2.41
N PHE A 57 -15.55 2.13 3.50
CA PHE A 57 -14.12 2.01 3.79
C PHE A 57 -13.78 0.64 4.38
N GLY A 58 -12.63 0.09 4.01
CA GLY A 58 -12.08 -1.12 4.64
C GLY A 58 -11.32 -0.86 5.95
N ARG A 59 -11.28 -1.83 6.86
CA ARG A 59 -10.47 -1.74 8.09
C ARG A 59 -9.04 -2.26 7.91
N SER A 60 -8.86 -3.27 7.07
CA SER A 60 -7.59 -3.90 6.74
C SER A 60 -7.52 -4.13 5.23
N SER A 61 -6.35 -3.93 4.62
CA SER A 61 -6.19 -4.01 3.16
C SER A 61 -6.52 -5.40 2.62
N GLY A 62 -6.08 -6.46 3.31
CA GLY A 62 -6.32 -7.84 2.90
C GLY A 62 -7.79 -8.22 2.98
N THR A 63 -8.41 -8.04 4.15
CA THR A 63 -9.82 -8.39 4.33
C THR A 63 -10.75 -7.53 3.49
N TYR A 64 -10.43 -6.25 3.27
CA TYR A 64 -11.18 -5.39 2.36
C TYR A 64 -11.05 -5.86 0.91
N LEU A 65 -9.84 -6.20 0.45
CA LEU A 65 -9.67 -6.70 -0.89
C LEU A 65 -10.47 -7.99 -1.11
N GLU A 66 -10.40 -8.95 -0.19
CA GLU A 66 -11.07 -10.25 -0.33
C GLU A 66 -12.59 -10.17 -0.15
N ASN A 67 -13.03 -9.66 1.00
CA ASN A 67 -14.41 -9.78 1.45
C ASN A 67 -15.34 -8.71 0.90
N GLU A 68 -14.78 -7.66 0.28
CA GLU A 68 -15.55 -6.53 -0.21
C GLU A 68 -15.28 -6.29 -1.70
N VAL A 69 -14.02 -6.01 -2.08
CA VAL A 69 -13.67 -5.67 -3.46
C VAL A 69 -13.79 -6.89 -4.38
N ILE A 70 -13.15 -8.00 -4.04
CA ILE A 70 -13.19 -9.24 -4.82
C ILE A 70 -14.60 -9.82 -4.82
N LEU A 71 -15.23 -9.88 -3.64
CA LEU A 71 -16.56 -10.46 -3.46
C LEU A 71 -17.63 -9.75 -4.29
N LYS A 72 -17.65 -8.42 -4.33
CA LYS A 72 -18.66 -7.61 -5.02
C LYS A 72 -18.28 -7.26 -6.47
N GLY A 73 -16.99 -7.18 -6.76
CA GLY A 73 -16.44 -7.01 -8.10
C GLY A 73 -16.86 -5.73 -8.84
N PRO A 74 -16.79 -5.74 -10.19
CA PRO A 74 -16.97 -4.56 -11.02
C PRO A 74 -18.31 -3.86 -10.90
N ALA A 75 -19.33 -4.54 -10.34
CA ALA A 75 -20.60 -3.90 -10.04
C ALA A 75 -20.44 -2.82 -8.96
N ALA A 76 -19.59 -3.04 -7.96
CA ALA A 76 -19.38 -2.16 -6.82
C ALA A 76 -18.08 -1.35 -6.87
N TYR A 77 -17.05 -1.81 -7.59
CA TYR A 77 -15.72 -1.19 -7.59
C TYR A 77 -15.13 -1.11 -9.00
N ASP A 78 -14.66 0.07 -9.38
CA ASP A 78 -13.91 0.26 -10.63
C ASP A 78 -12.40 0.33 -10.35
N ILE A 79 -12.00 1.01 -9.27
CA ILE A 79 -10.61 1.22 -8.87
C ILE A 79 -10.52 1.10 -7.36
N THR A 80 -9.51 0.40 -6.85
CA THR A 80 -9.19 0.36 -5.42
C THR A 80 -7.71 0.54 -5.19
N THR A 81 -7.34 1.35 -4.19
CA THR A 81 -5.96 1.41 -3.72
C THR A 81 -5.67 0.33 -2.69
N THR A 82 -4.65 -0.47 -2.94
CA THR A 82 -4.19 -1.55 -2.04
C THR A 82 -2.69 -1.82 -2.31
N TYR A 83 -2.11 -2.80 -1.62
CA TYR A 83 -0.73 -3.21 -1.85
C TYR A 83 -0.60 -4.11 -3.09
N GLU A 84 0.48 -3.93 -3.85
CA GLU A 84 0.82 -4.76 -5.00
C GLU A 84 0.84 -6.26 -4.66
N ASN A 85 1.43 -6.62 -3.52
CA ASN A 85 1.54 -8.01 -3.10
C ASN A 85 0.17 -8.69 -2.94
N LEU A 86 -0.86 -7.95 -2.50
CA LEU A 86 -2.22 -8.46 -2.38
C LEU A 86 -2.88 -8.66 -3.74
N VAL A 87 -2.65 -7.75 -4.70
CA VAL A 87 -3.14 -7.91 -6.08
C VAL A 87 -2.55 -9.19 -6.70
N LEU A 88 -1.23 -9.35 -6.57
CA LEU A 88 -0.48 -10.49 -7.10
C LEU A 88 -0.89 -11.83 -6.48
N THR A 89 -1.05 -11.86 -5.15
CA THR A 89 -1.36 -13.10 -4.42
C THR A 89 -2.84 -13.48 -4.48
N GLN A 90 -3.73 -12.52 -4.77
CA GLN A 90 -5.18 -12.76 -4.90
C GLN A 90 -5.70 -12.81 -6.33
N GLU A 91 -4.83 -12.77 -7.34
CA GLU A 91 -5.22 -12.84 -8.77
C GLU A 91 -6.15 -14.04 -9.03
N LYS A 92 -5.73 -15.24 -8.63
CA LYS A 92 -6.54 -16.46 -8.82
C LYS A 92 -7.91 -16.35 -8.16
N GLY A 93 -7.96 -15.85 -6.93
CA GLY A 93 -9.23 -15.66 -6.21
C GLY A 93 -10.15 -14.68 -6.92
N ALA A 94 -9.60 -13.61 -7.50
CA ALA A 94 -10.35 -12.66 -8.31
C ALA A 94 -10.86 -13.27 -9.61
N ILE A 95 -10.03 -14.01 -10.35
CA ILE A 95 -10.45 -14.70 -11.59
C ILE A 95 -11.57 -15.69 -11.29
N ASP A 96 -11.41 -16.55 -10.29
CA ASP A 96 -12.40 -17.56 -9.92
C ASP A 96 -13.72 -16.92 -9.48
N ARG A 97 -13.68 -15.74 -8.83
CA ARG A 97 -14.87 -15.04 -8.32
C ARG A 97 -15.56 -14.14 -9.35
N GLN A 98 -14.78 -13.42 -10.16
CA GLN A 98 -15.25 -12.33 -11.03
C GLN A 98 -15.21 -12.68 -12.52
N GLY A 99 -14.52 -13.76 -12.90
CA GLY A 99 -14.27 -14.12 -14.29
C GLY A 99 -13.22 -13.25 -14.98
N GLN A 100 -12.51 -12.41 -14.23
CA GLN A 100 -11.46 -11.51 -14.74
C GLN A 100 -10.38 -11.25 -13.68
N PRO A 101 -9.14 -10.95 -14.08
CA PRO A 101 -8.06 -10.64 -13.15
C PRO A 101 -8.21 -9.26 -12.50
N LEU A 102 -7.52 -9.07 -11.37
CA LEU A 102 -7.20 -7.74 -10.88
C LEU A 102 -6.05 -7.16 -11.71
N LEU A 103 -6.24 -5.96 -12.26
CA LEU A 103 -5.21 -5.30 -13.04
C LEU A 103 -4.46 -4.29 -12.17
N PRO A 104 -3.16 -4.47 -11.91
CA PRO A 104 -2.37 -3.46 -11.22
C PRO A 104 -2.24 -2.22 -12.09
N PHE A 105 -2.37 -1.04 -11.48
CA PHE A 105 -2.16 0.25 -12.11
C PHE A 105 -1.18 1.05 -11.28
N TYR A 106 -0.05 1.43 -11.88
CA TYR A 106 0.97 2.25 -11.24
C TYR A 106 0.74 3.72 -11.64
N PRO A 107 0.26 4.59 -10.74
CA PRO A 107 0.08 6.01 -11.05
C PRO A 107 1.42 6.68 -11.37
N GLY A 108 1.36 7.87 -11.97
CA GLY A 108 2.56 8.65 -12.32
C GLY A 108 3.44 9.06 -11.12
N LEU A 109 2.95 8.89 -9.89
CA LEU A 109 3.73 8.97 -8.65
C LEU A 109 3.29 7.85 -7.72
N ASN A 110 4.25 7.05 -7.25
CA ASN A 110 4.00 5.91 -6.38
C ASN A 110 4.50 6.16 -4.97
N ILE A 111 4.04 5.38 -3.99
CA ILE A 111 4.55 5.40 -2.62
C ILE A 111 4.76 3.97 -2.15
N VAL A 112 5.91 3.71 -1.52
CA VAL A 112 6.28 2.36 -1.07
C VAL A 112 5.87 2.20 0.40
N SER A 113 5.13 1.14 0.68
CA SER A 113 4.96 0.62 2.04
C SER A 113 6.13 -0.31 2.33
N ASP A 114 7.20 0.22 2.91
CA ASP A 114 8.38 -0.58 3.22
C ASP A 114 8.26 -1.31 4.58
N HIS A 115 9.14 -2.28 4.81
CA HIS A 115 9.21 -3.08 6.03
C HIS A 115 10.58 -2.92 6.71
N PRO A 116 10.88 -1.74 7.29
CA PRO A 116 12.19 -1.45 7.84
C PRO A 116 12.49 -2.32 9.07
N PHE A 117 13.73 -2.82 9.15
CA PHE A 117 14.24 -3.50 10.34
C PHE A 117 15.07 -2.53 11.19
N ALA A 118 14.58 -2.18 12.38
CA ALA A 118 15.28 -1.31 13.32
C ALA A 118 15.90 -2.11 14.47
N ILE A 119 17.14 -1.77 14.83
CA ILE A 119 17.81 -2.30 16.02
C ILE A 119 17.82 -1.21 17.08
N PHE A 120 17.19 -1.47 18.23
CA PHE A 120 17.12 -0.50 19.31
C PHE A 120 18.48 -0.29 20.00
N GLN A 121 18.72 0.94 20.45
CA GLN A 121 19.92 1.36 21.16
C GLN A 121 19.58 1.90 22.55
N GLY A 122 18.77 1.15 23.30
CA GLY A 122 18.39 1.50 24.67
C GLY A 122 19.40 0.98 25.70
N SER A 123 19.47 1.62 26.86
CA SER A 123 20.28 1.14 28.01
C SER A 123 19.84 -0.24 28.54
N TRP A 124 18.64 -0.69 28.16
CA TRP A 124 18.08 -1.99 28.47
C TRP A 124 18.46 -3.09 27.47
N VAL A 125 19.13 -2.73 26.36
CA VAL A 125 19.58 -3.69 25.33
C VAL A 125 21.02 -4.07 25.61
N ASN A 126 21.27 -5.34 25.91
CA ASN A 126 22.62 -5.83 26.14
C ASN A 126 23.35 -6.21 24.83
N THR A 127 24.65 -6.51 24.93
CA THR A 127 25.50 -6.82 23.77
C THR A 127 25.05 -8.08 23.03
N GLU A 128 24.57 -9.11 23.74
CA GLU A 128 24.12 -10.36 23.14
C GLU A 128 22.82 -10.17 22.36
N GLU A 129 21.85 -9.43 22.92
CA GLU A 129 20.60 -9.07 22.23
C GLU A 129 20.87 -8.25 20.97
N GLN A 130 21.81 -7.30 21.04
CA GLN A 130 22.20 -6.52 19.88
C GLN A 130 22.86 -7.39 18.80
N ALA A 131 23.68 -8.36 19.20
CA ALA A 131 24.29 -9.32 18.28
C ALA A 131 23.23 -10.23 17.64
N ALA A 132 22.27 -10.74 18.42
CA ALA A 132 21.16 -11.54 17.93
C ALA A 132 20.28 -10.77 16.93
N ALA A 133 19.97 -9.50 17.21
CA ALA A 133 19.20 -8.65 16.31
C ALA A 133 19.91 -8.43 14.96
N LYS A 134 21.24 -8.25 14.97
CA LYS A 134 22.06 -8.18 13.75
C LYS A 134 22.05 -9.50 12.98
N ALA A 135 22.25 -10.61 13.66
CA ALA A 135 22.22 -11.93 13.03
C ALA A 135 20.86 -12.22 12.39
N PHE A 136 19.76 -11.84 13.04
CA PHE A 136 18.42 -12.01 12.48
C PHE A 136 18.17 -11.09 11.27
N ARG A 137 18.59 -9.82 11.33
CA ARG A 137 18.57 -8.93 10.16
C ARG A 137 19.33 -9.53 8.98
N ASP A 138 20.55 -10.02 9.22
CA ASP A 138 21.40 -10.58 8.17
C ASP A 138 20.79 -11.85 7.58
N PHE A 139 20.14 -12.68 8.41
CA PHE A 139 19.33 -13.79 7.94
C PHE A 139 18.19 -13.33 7.01
N LEU A 140 17.40 -12.32 7.39
CA LEU A 140 16.31 -11.80 6.56
C LEU A 140 16.79 -11.21 5.22
N LEU A 141 17.98 -10.59 5.21
CA LEU A 141 18.60 -10.01 4.02
C LEU A 141 19.31 -11.06 3.13
N ALA A 142 19.50 -12.27 3.64
CA ALA A 142 20.13 -13.34 2.88
C ALA A 142 19.31 -13.68 1.63
N GLU A 143 20.04 -13.98 0.55
CA GLU A 143 19.52 -14.35 -0.76
C GLU A 143 18.42 -15.42 -0.73
N THR A 144 18.56 -16.42 0.14
CA THR A 144 17.58 -17.50 0.28
C THR A 144 16.27 -17.00 0.91
N GLN A 145 16.33 -16.07 1.86
CA GLN A 145 15.13 -15.54 2.51
C GLN A 145 14.42 -14.53 1.59
N GLN A 146 15.17 -13.69 0.89
CA GLN A 146 14.62 -12.77 -0.10
C GLN A 146 13.90 -13.51 -1.24
N ARG A 147 14.43 -14.66 -1.70
CA ARG A 147 13.72 -15.53 -2.67
C ARG A 147 12.45 -16.15 -2.12
N ARG A 148 12.40 -16.49 -0.82
CA ARG A 148 11.16 -16.96 -0.19
C ARG A 148 10.11 -15.86 -0.12
N ALA A 149 10.52 -14.62 0.16
CA ALA A 149 9.61 -13.48 0.22
C ALA A 149 8.92 -13.18 -1.13
N LEU A 150 9.55 -13.55 -2.26
CA LEU A 150 8.92 -13.44 -3.58
C LEU A 150 7.58 -14.18 -3.64
N VAL A 151 7.45 -15.35 -3.02
CA VAL A 151 6.21 -16.15 -3.01
C VAL A 151 5.04 -15.39 -2.36
N SER A 152 5.34 -14.44 -1.48
CA SER A 152 4.35 -13.56 -0.85
C SER A 152 4.15 -12.23 -1.61
N GLY A 153 4.70 -12.10 -2.82
CA GLY A 153 4.57 -10.90 -3.66
C GLY A 153 5.39 -9.70 -3.18
N PHE A 154 6.45 -9.90 -2.38
CA PHE A 154 7.31 -8.81 -1.92
C PHE A 154 8.49 -8.59 -2.84
N ARG A 155 8.79 -7.32 -3.13
CA ARG A 155 9.98 -6.93 -3.88
C ARG A 155 11.24 -7.10 -3.00
N PRO A 156 12.31 -7.73 -3.52
CA PRO A 156 13.52 -7.96 -2.75
C PRO A 156 14.36 -6.69 -2.60
N THR A 157 15.15 -6.62 -1.52
CA THR A 157 16.16 -5.56 -1.32
C THR A 157 17.57 -6.03 -1.64
N ASN A 158 17.79 -7.35 -1.67
CA ASN A 158 19.08 -7.92 -2.03
C ASN A 158 19.28 -7.87 -3.56
N PRO A 159 20.36 -7.23 -4.06
CA PRO A 159 20.56 -7.01 -5.49
C PRO A 159 20.78 -8.29 -6.33
N ASN A 160 21.06 -9.42 -5.68
CA ASN A 160 21.23 -10.70 -6.37
C ASN A 160 19.90 -11.46 -6.54
N VAL A 161 18.79 -10.93 -6.01
CA VAL A 161 17.46 -11.52 -6.13
C VAL A 161 16.60 -10.59 -6.98
N HIS A 162 16.03 -11.11 -8.07
CA HIS A 162 15.16 -10.35 -8.94
C HIS A 162 13.71 -10.82 -8.78
N ILE A 163 12.75 -9.91 -9.00
CA ILE A 163 11.32 -10.29 -8.99
C ILE A 163 10.99 -11.35 -10.06
N THR A 164 11.80 -11.46 -11.11
CA THR A 164 11.66 -12.45 -12.18
C THR A 164 12.41 -13.76 -11.92
N ASP A 165 13.04 -13.94 -10.75
CA ASP A 165 13.70 -15.18 -10.38
C ASP A 165 12.69 -16.36 -10.46
N LYS A 166 13.14 -17.48 -11.02
CA LYS A 166 12.33 -18.70 -11.18
C LYS A 166 12.20 -19.44 -9.84
N VAL A 167 11.33 -18.93 -8.98
CA VAL A 167 10.94 -19.55 -7.71
C VAL A 167 9.51 -20.11 -7.86
N ALA A 168 9.29 -21.34 -7.41
CA ALA A 168 7.97 -21.95 -7.45
C ALA A 168 6.96 -21.13 -6.63
N GLY A 169 5.83 -20.75 -7.24
CA GLY A 169 4.83 -19.91 -6.60
C GLY A 169 5.17 -18.42 -6.54
N ASN A 170 6.23 -17.96 -7.22
CA ASN A 170 6.50 -16.54 -7.36
C ASN A 170 5.39 -15.86 -8.19
N PRO A 171 4.55 -15.00 -7.61
CA PRO A 171 3.42 -14.40 -8.30
C PRO A 171 3.85 -13.25 -9.22
N PHE A 172 5.10 -12.79 -9.20
CA PHE A 172 5.59 -11.84 -10.20
C PHE A 172 5.75 -12.48 -11.59
N VAL A 173 5.86 -13.81 -11.64
CA VAL A 173 6.02 -14.58 -12.89
C VAL A 173 4.83 -15.52 -13.05
N GLY A 174 4.24 -15.57 -14.25
CA GLY A 174 3.11 -16.47 -14.53
C GLY A 174 1.72 -15.87 -14.27
N GLN A 175 1.63 -14.55 -14.09
CA GLN A 175 0.36 -13.81 -14.16
C GLN A 175 -0.22 -13.87 -15.59
N SER A 176 -1.51 -13.57 -15.74
CA SER A 176 -2.15 -13.37 -17.04
C SER A 176 -1.35 -12.37 -17.90
N PRO A 177 -1.26 -12.53 -19.24
CA PRO A 177 -0.65 -11.52 -20.12
C PRO A 177 -1.22 -10.11 -20.01
N ASP A 178 -2.46 -10.00 -19.49
CA ASP A 178 -3.13 -8.72 -19.24
C ASP A 178 -2.58 -7.99 -18.00
N ILE A 179 -1.87 -8.69 -17.12
CA ILE A 179 -1.27 -8.12 -15.90
C ILE A 179 0.15 -7.67 -16.22
N GLN A 180 0.33 -6.35 -16.22
CA GLN A 180 1.61 -5.72 -16.45
C GLN A 180 2.23 -5.30 -15.11
N ILE A 181 3.34 -5.93 -14.76
CA ILE A 181 4.10 -5.60 -13.55
C ILE A 181 5.30 -4.75 -13.92
N GLU A 182 5.42 -3.60 -13.27
CA GLU A 182 6.55 -2.70 -13.51
C GLU A 182 7.83 -3.25 -12.87
N GLY A 183 8.88 -3.40 -13.68
CA GLY A 183 10.18 -3.89 -13.19
C GLY A 183 10.77 -2.96 -12.14
N GLN A 184 10.61 -1.65 -12.34
CA GLN A 184 11.09 -0.62 -11.44
C GLN A 184 10.00 0.45 -11.24
N ILE A 185 9.56 0.63 -10.01
CA ILE A 185 8.52 1.62 -9.67
C ILE A 185 9.20 2.98 -9.42
N GLN A 186 9.07 3.90 -10.36
CA GLN A 186 9.51 5.29 -10.25
C GLN A 186 8.56 6.23 -11.02
N PRO A 187 8.42 7.50 -10.60
CA PRO A 187 9.02 8.11 -9.41
C PRO A 187 8.33 7.70 -8.10
N LEU A 188 9.06 7.83 -6.99
CA LEU A 188 8.55 7.57 -5.63
C LEU A 188 8.37 8.87 -4.83
N ALA A 189 7.24 8.97 -4.14
CA ALA A 189 6.97 10.01 -3.16
C ALA A 189 7.80 9.78 -1.89
N GLN A 190 8.31 10.86 -1.30
CA GLN A 190 8.95 10.84 0.00
C GLN A 190 7.88 10.79 1.11
N ALA A 191 8.14 10.03 2.17
CA ALA A 191 7.32 10.08 3.37
C ALA A 191 7.24 11.53 3.91
N PRO A 192 6.04 12.09 4.13
CA PRO A 192 5.90 13.43 4.71
C PRO A 192 6.38 13.50 6.16
N GLY A 193 6.53 14.71 6.68
CA GLY A 193 6.75 14.94 8.12
C GLY A 193 5.60 14.41 8.98
N GLY A 194 5.90 14.03 10.22
CA GLY A 194 4.89 13.48 11.14
C GLY A 194 3.75 14.46 11.44
N ASP A 195 4.03 15.76 11.46
CA ASP A 195 3.06 16.84 11.58
C ASP A 195 2.10 16.92 10.38
N VAL A 196 2.62 16.72 9.17
CA VAL A 196 1.83 16.68 7.93
C VAL A 196 0.93 15.45 7.89
N ILE A 197 1.46 14.28 8.27
CA ILE A 197 0.68 13.05 8.41
C ILE A 197 -0.43 13.24 9.43
N ALA A 198 -0.12 13.81 10.60
CA ALA A 198 -1.11 14.08 11.64
C ALA A 198 -2.21 15.04 11.14
N GLU A 199 -1.85 16.07 10.38
CA GLU A 199 -2.82 16.99 9.79
C GLU A 199 -3.70 16.29 8.74
N LEU A 200 -3.14 15.49 7.83
CA LEU A 200 -3.90 14.70 6.85
C LEU A 200 -4.91 13.78 7.55
N MET A 201 -4.45 13.07 8.58
CA MET A 201 -5.27 12.20 9.41
C MET A 201 -6.41 12.95 10.11
N LYS A 202 -6.10 14.12 10.65
CA LYS A 202 -7.09 15.00 11.28
C LYS A 202 -8.14 15.45 10.27
N GLN A 203 -7.74 15.96 9.09
CA GLN A 203 -8.67 16.44 8.07
C GLN A 203 -9.60 15.35 7.53
N TRP A 204 -9.09 14.11 7.44
CA TRP A 204 -9.90 12.95 7.12
C TRP A 204 -10.86 12.59 8.26
N SER A 205 -10.35 12.47 9.50
CA SER A 205 -11.19 12.12 10.65
C SER A 205 -12.29 13.15 10.91
N ASP A 206 -12.03 14.44 10.73
CA ASP A 206 -13.02 15.50 11.00
C ASP A 206 -14.27 15.37 10.10
N ARG A 207 -14.15 14.67 8.96
CA ARG A 207 -15.23 14.48 7.97
C ARG A 207 -15.77 13.05 7.91
N TYR A 208 -14.91 12.06 8.10
CA TYR A 208 -15.19 10.67 7.75
C TYR A 208 -15.02 9.68 8.91
N ARG A 209 -14.82 10.15 10.15
CA ARG A 209 -14.70 9.26 11.32
C ARG A 209 -15.85 8.25 11.38
N ASP A 210 -17.07 8.73 11.17
CA ASP A 210 -18.31 7.94 11.27
C ASP A 210 -18.78 7.39 9.90
N ALA A 211 -17.93 7.47 8.87
CA ALA A 211 -18.24 6.93 7.55
C ALA A 211 -18.43 5.41 7.58
N SER A 212 -19.29 4.92 6.67
CA SER A 212 -19.56 3.49 6.50
C SER A 212 -18.27 2.70 6.36
N THR A 213 -18.19 1.60 7.11
CA THR A 213 -17.01 0.74 7.18
C THR A 213 -17.43 -0.70 6.91
N SER A 214 -16.65 -1.44 6.10
CA SER A 214 -16.92 -2.85 5.82
C SER A 214 -16.82 -3.68 7.11
N PRO A 215 -17.60 -4.76 7.22
CA PRO A 215 -17.31 -5.81 8.20
C PRO A 215 -15.87 -6.29 8.02
N SER A 216 -15.28 -6.78 9.12
CA SER A 216 -13.95 -7.39 9.11
C SER A 216 -13.98 -8.76 8.46
#